data_AF-A0A959F0M7-F1
#
_entry.id   AF-A0A959F0M7-F1
#
_cell.length_a   1.000
_cell.length_b   1.000
_cell.length_c   1.000
_cell.angle_alpha   90.00
_cell.angle_beta   90.00
_cell.angle_gamma   90.00
#
_symmetry.space_group_name_H-M   'P 1'
#
loop_
_entity.id
_entity.type
_entity.pdbx_description
1 polymer ?
#
loop_
_entity_poly.entity_id
_entity_poly.type
_entity_poly.pdbx_seq_one_letter_code
_entity_poly.pdbx_strand_id
1 'polypeptide(L)'
;SKKAFCAEEKEGPCVVIAEQPSRFIDKCIADESLLRVIIADKYLGHLPLYRIGARFERLGMVIPRSTMCGWVGQSAGRLTILHQKLIELVLAAAYLQVDGLPRTRSVREFSGIIYYSFT
;
A
#
# COMPACT_ATOMS: atom_id res chain seq x y z
N SER A 1 -6.46 11.80 16.26
CA SER A 1 -6.56 12.23 17.67
C SER A 1 -5.17 12.26 18.30
N LYS A 2 -4.50 13.42 18.30
CA LYS A 2 -3.28 13.65 19.10
C LYS A 2 -3.70 14.60 20.23
N LYS A 3 -3.64 14.11 21.47
CA LYS A 3 -3.82 14.92 22.68
C LYS A 3 -2.66 15.90 22.78
N ALA A 4 -2.98 17.17 23.07
CA ALA A 4 -2.00 18.16 23.49
C ALA A 4 -1.26 17.62 24.73
N PHE A 5 0.08 17.59 24.68
CA PHE A 5 0.90 17.34 25.85
C PHE A 5 1.20 18.70 26.48
N CYS A 6 0.28 19.18 27.33
CA CYS A 6 0.57 20.26 28.26
C CYS A 6 0.57 19.62 29.65
N ALA A 7 1.77 19.36 30.18
CA ALA A 7 1.93 19.18 31.61
C ALA A 7 1.74 20.55 32.27
N GLU A 8 0.97 20.58 33.35
CA GLU A 8 0.59 21.79 34.08
C GLU A 8 1.82 22.53 34.64
N GLU A 9 1.71 23.86 34.62
CA GLU A 9 2.50 24.89 35.32
C GLU A 9 4.01 24.96 35.06
N LYS A 10 4.43 25.79 34.08
CA LYS A 10 5.45 26.86 34.23
C LYS A 10 5.31 27.88 33.09
N GLU A 11 5.33 29.17 33.43
CA GLU A 11 5.40 30.27 32.46
C GLU A 11 6.68 30.14 31.60
N GLY A 12 6.49 29.67 30.37
CA GLY A 12 7.51 29.53 29.34
C GLY A 12 6.82 29.44 27.98
N PRO A 13 7.48 29.82 26.87
CA PRO A 13 6.82 29.93 25.58
C PRO A 13 6.18 28.60 25.20
N CYS A 14 4.85 28.61 25.05
CA CYS A 14 4.07 27.49 24.58
C CYS A 14 4.60 27.08 23.20
N VAL A 15 5.17 25.87 23.09
CA VAL A 15 5.68 25.36 21.82
C VAL A 15 4.49 24.96 20.97
N VAL A 16 4.03 25.89 20.13
CA VAL A 16 3.01 25.64 19.12
C VAL A 16 3.66 24.88 17.96
N ILE A 17 3.35 23.59 17.85
CA ILE A 17 3.83 22.75 16.76
C ILE A 17 2.86 22.88 15.58
N ALA A 18 3.37 23.23 14.41
CA ALA A 18 2.58 23.33 13.19
C ALA A 18 1.94 21.98 12.81
N GLU A 19 0.77 22.04 12.15
CA GLU A 19 0.11 20.84 11.65
C GLU A 19 1.02 20.11 10.65
N GLN A 20 1.17 18.81 10.87
CA GLN A 20 2.02 17.97 10.05
C GLN A 20 1.40 17.82 8.65
N PRO A 21 2.17 17.96 7.56
CA PRO A 21 1.65 17.75 6.22
C PRO A 21 1.06 16.35 6.07
N SER A 22 -0.04 16.25 5.30
CA SER A 22 -0.70 14.98 5.01
C SER A 22 0.25 14.06 4.26
N ARG A 23 0.52 12.87 4.82
CA ARG A 23 1.33 11.84 4.18
C ARG A 23 0.47 10.73 3.61
N PHE A 24 0.99 9.99 2.63
CA PHE A 24 0.26 8.88 2.02
C PHE A 24 -0.03 7.74 3.03
N ILE A 25 0.94 7.46 3.90
CA ILE A 25 0.79 6.54 5.04
C ILE A 25 1.08 7.32 6.33
N ASP A 26 0.11 7.29 7.25
CA ASP A 26 0.23 7.93 8.56
C ASP A 26 1.39 7.35 9.36
N LYS A 27 2.28 8.22 9.85
CA LYS A 27 3.46 7.86 10.67
C LYS A 27 4.43 6.86 10.00
N CYS A 28 4.46 6.81 8.67
CA CYS A 28 5.46 6.04 7.95
C CYS A 28 6.87 6.63 8.16
N ILE A 29 7.87 5.77 8.30
CA ILE A 29 9.29 6.14 8.33
C ILE A 29 9.81 6.39 6.91
N ALA A 30 9.28 5.66 5.92
CA ALA A 30 9.66 5.82 4.53
C ALA A 30 8.97 7.05 3.90
N ASP A 31 9.76 7.76 3.10
CA ASP A 31 9.28 8.82 2.21
C ASP A 31 8.42 8.24 1.07
N GLU A 32 7.50 9.06 0.57
CA GLU A 32 6.63 8.71 -0.56
C GLU A 32 7.41 8.28 -1.81
N SER A 33 8.59 8.87 -2.06
CA SER A 33 9.46 8.49 -3.18
C SER A 33 9.98 7.06 -3.05
N LEU A 34 10.39 6.66 -1.83
CA LEU A 34 10.87 5.31 -1.55
C LEU A 34 9.75 4.28 -1.72
N LEU A 35 8.55 4.60 -1.22
CA LEU A 35 7.37 3.74 -1.38
C LEU A 35 7.03 3.53 -2.86
N ARG A 36 7.04 4.62 -3.65
CA ARG A 36 6.80 4.56 -5.10
C ARG A 36 7.76 3.60 -5.79
N VAL A 37 9.06 3.69 -5.50
CA VAL A 37 10.08 2.83 -6.12
C VAL A 37 9.84 1.36 -5.77
N ILE A 38 9.59 1.05 -4.50
CA ILE A 38 9.34 -0.33 -4.05
C ILE A 38 8.11 -0.93 -4.74
N ILE A 39 7.02 -0.16 -4.84
CA ILE A 39 5.78 -0.61 -5.50
C ILE A 39 6.00 -0.78 -7.00
N ALA A 40 6.62 0.19 -7.66
CA ALA A 40 6.91 0.15 -9.10
C ALA A 40 7.80 -1.05 -9.43
N ASP A 41 8.91 -1.24 -8.71
CA ASP A 41 9.81 -2.39 -8.93
C ASP A 41 9.09 -3.72 -8.71
N LYS A 42 8.20 -3.82 -7.72
CA LYS A 42 7.47 -5.06 -7.43
C LYS A 42 6.44 -5.42 -8.50
N TYR A 43 5.61 -4.45 -8.90
CA TYR A 43 4.45 -4.71 -9.76
C TYR A 43 4.70 -4.43 -11.23
N LEU A 44 5.44 -3.37 -11.57
CA LEU A 44 5.82 -3.04 -12.95
C LEU A 44 7.12 -3.75 -13.35
N GLY A 45 8.10 -3.79 -12.43
CA GLY A 45 9.39 -4.43 -12.67
C GLY A 45 9.41 -5.94 -12.41
N HIS A 46 8.33 -6.51 -11.85
CA HIS A 46 8.24 -7.91 -11.44
C HIS A 46 9.39 -8.38 -10.54
N LEU A 47 9.99 -7.48 -9.76
CA LEU A 47 11.09 -7.79 -8.86
C LEU A 47 10.55 -8.22 -7.49
N PRO A 48 10.84 -9.45 -7.02
CA PRO A 48 10.43 -9.85 -5.67
C PRO A 48 11.16 -9.02 -4.61
N LEU A 49 10.52 -8.81 -3.45
CA LEU A 49 11.01 -7.90 -2.40
C LEU A 49 12.43 -8.22 -1.89
N TYR A 50 12.84 -9.49 -1.90
CA TYR A 50 14.22 -9.85 -1.51
C TYR A 50 15.25 -9.32 -2.52
N ARG A 51 14.91 -9.27 -3.81
CA ARG A 51 15.80 -8.78 -4.88
C ARG A 51 15.89 -7.26 -4.84
N ILE A 52 14.79 -6.59 -4.50
CA ILE A 52 14.77 -5.15 -4.24
C ILE A 52 15.63 -4.82 -3.01
N GLY A 53 15.48 -5.58 -1.92
CA GLY A 53 16.33 -5.45 -0.72
C GLY A 53 17.82 -5.58 -1.04
N ALA A 54 18.21 -6.60 -1.81
CA ALA A 54 19.61 -6.76 -2.25
C ALA A 54 20.12 -5.58 -3.11
N ARG A 55 19.24 -4.86 -3.82
CA ARG A 55 19.60 -3.64 -4.55
C ARG A 55 19.88 -2.48 -3.58
N PHE A 56 19.06 -2.33 -2.54
CA PHE A 56 19.29 -1.32 -1.51
C PHE A 56 20.54 -1.60 -0.66
N GLU A 57 20.83 -2.87 -0.37
CA GLU A 57 22.05 -3.26 0.34
C GLU A 57 23.32 -2.81 -0.40
N ARG A 58 23.33 -2.91 -1.75
CA ARG A 58 24.43 -2.39 -2.57
C ARG A 58 24.57 -0.87 -2.55
N LEU A 59 23.51 -0.15 -2.19
CA LEU A 59 23.50 1.30 -2.00
C LEU A 59 23.80 1.70 -0.53
N GLY A 60 24.15 0.74 0.33
CA GLY A 60 24.41 0.97 1.75
C GLY A 60 23.15 1.06 2.62
N MET A 61 21.98 0.75 2.07
CA MET A 61 20.69 0.80 2.77
C MET A 61 20.19 -0.60 3.12
N VAL A 62 20.25 -0.97 4.40
CA VAL A 62 19.72 -2.26 4.86
C VAL A 62 18.26 -2.09 5.30
N ILE A 63 17.33 -2.50 4.45
CA ILE A 63 15.89 -2.47 4.75
C ILE A 63 15.37 -3.89 4.95
N PRO A 64 14.82 -4.22 6.14
CA PRO A 64 14.24 -5.53 6.39
C PRO A 64 13.07 -5.83 5.44
N ARG A 65 12.98 -7.09 4.99
CA ARG A 65 11.89 -7.54 4.10
C ARG A 65 10.50 -7.36 4.76
N SER A 66 10.39 -7.58 6.06
CA SER A 66 9.15 -7.38 6.83
C SER A 66 8.66 -5.94 6.74
N THR A 67 9.57 -4.97 6.85
CA THR A 67 9.26 -3.54 6.72
C THR A 67 8.74 -3.22 5.32
N MET A 68 9.42 -3.69 4.27
CA MET A 68 8.95 -3.51 2.89
C MET A 68 7.58 -4.17 2.65
N CYS A 69 7.35 -5.38 3.17
CA CYS A 69 6.05 -6.03 3.10
C CYS A 69 4.96 -5.18 3.78
N GLY A 70 5.23 -4.66 4.98
CA GLY A 70 4.31 -3.81 5.72
C GLY A 70 3.97 -2.52 4.98
N TRP A 71 4.95 -1.89 4.34
CA TRP A 71 4.73 -0.70 3.51
C TRP A 71 3.90 -1.00 2.26
N VAL A 72 4.17 -2.10 1.58
CA VAL A 72 3.37 -2.52 0.41
C VAL A 72 1.93 -2.83 0.80
N GLY A 73 1.71 -3.50 1.93
CA GLY A 73 0.35 -3.80 2.42
C GLY A 73 -0.44 -2.54 2.77
N GLN A 74 0.17 -1.62 3.51
CA GLN A 74 -0.47 -0.33 3.83
C GLN A 74 -0.78 0.50 2.58
N SER A 75 0.13 0.51 1.61
CA SER A 75 -0.08 1.18 0.33
C SER A 75 -1.23 0.56 -0.45
N ALA A 76 -1.32 -0.77 -0.49
CA ALA A 76 -2.42 -1.48 -1.14
C ALA A 76 -3.78 -1.14 -0.51
N GLY A 77 -3.86 -1.04 0.82
CA GLY A 77 -5.08 -0.64 1.51
C GLY A 77 -5.55 0.79 1.18
N ARG A 78 -4.62 1.71 0.91
CA ARG A 78 -4.96 3.07 0.45
C ARG A 78 -5.40 3.11 -1.01
N LEU A 79 -4.81 2.25 -1.85
CA LEU A 79 -5.15 2.14 -3.28
C LEU A 79 -6.48 1.39 -3.53
N THR A 80 -7.08 0.77 -2.51
CA THR A 80 -8.35 0.06 -2.61
C THR A 80 -9.47 0.92 -3.21
N ILE A 81 -9.50 2.23 -2.91
CA ILE A 81 -10.52 3.15 -3.45
C ILE A 81 -10.43 3.23 -4.98
N LEU A 82 -9.21 3.34 -5.52
CA LEU A 82 -8.99 3.36 -6.97
C LEU A 82 -9.37 2.03 -7.61
N HIS A 83 -9.02 0.92 -6.96
CA HIS A 83 -9.41 -0.41 -7.41
C HIS A 83 -10.94 -0.56 -7.47
N GLN A 84 -11.66 -0.05 -6.47
CA GLN A 84 -13.12 -0.10 -6.43
C GLN A 84 -13.74 0.71 -7.59
N LYS A 85 -13.21 1.92 -7.84
CA LYS A 85 -13.64 2.73 -9.00
C LYS A 85 -13.32 2.09 -10.33
N LEU A 86 -12.17 1.44 -10.46
CA LEU A 86 -11.83 0.69 -11.66
C LEU A 86 -12.84 -0.43 -11.92
N ILE A 87 -13.21 -1.19 -10.89
CA ILE A 87 -14.23 -2.25 -11.02
C ILE A 87 -15.57 -1.67 -11.45
N GLU A 88 -16.03 -0.59 -10.82
CA GLU A 88 -17.29 0.07 -11.20
C GLU A 88 -17.29 0.44 -12.69
N LEU A 89 -16.20 1.02 -13.21
CA LEU A 89 -16.07 1.40 -14.62
C LEU A 89 -16.02 0.20 -15.56
N VAL A 90 -15.31 -0.85 -15.17
CA VAL A 90 -15.21 -2.09 -15.97
C VAL A 90 -16.56 -2.80 -16.05
N LEU A 91 -17.33 -2.82 -14.97
CA LEU A 91 -18.67 -3.43 -14.94
C LEU A 91 -19.73 -2.58 -15.66
N ALA A 92 -19.52 -1.26 -15.77
CA ALA A 92 -20.39 -0.38 -16.54
C ALA A 92 -20.15 -0.46 -18.06
N ALA A 93 -19.05 -1.09 -18.51
CA ALA A 93 -18.74 -1.22 -19.92
C ALA A 93 -19.73 -2.15 -20.64
N ALA A 94 -20.18 -1.75 -21.83
CA ALA A 94 -21.12 -2.54 -22.64
C ALA A 94 -20.53 -3.88 -23.14
N TYR A 95 -19.20 -4.00 -23.13
CA TYR A 95 -18.48 -5.21 -23.54
C TYR A 95 -17.31 -5.45 -22.58
N LEU A 96 -17.25 -6.66 -22.02
CA LEU A 96 -16.21 -7.10 -21.10
C LEU A 96 -15.54 -8.36 -21.66
N GLN A 97 -14.25 -8.24 -21.99
CA GLN A 97 -13.44 -9.39 -22.39
C GLN A 97 -12.71 -9.97 -21.18
N VAL A 98 -12.89 -11.27 -20.94
CA VAL A 98 -12.21 -12.00 -19.86
C VAL A 98 -11.33 -13.06 -20.50
N ASP A 99 -10.01 -12.96 -20.29
CA ASP A 99 -9.07 -13.97 -20.75
C ASP A 99 -8.88 -15.04 -19.67
N GLY A 100 -9.22 -16.29 -20.00
CA GLY A 100 -9.14 -17.42 -19.10
C GLY A 100 -7.83 -18.17 -19.30
N LEU A 101 -6.93 -18.15 -18.31
CA LEU A 101 -5.79 -19.05 -18.29
C LEU A 101 -6.24 -20.41 -17.73
N PRO A 102 -5.83 -21.56 -18.33
CA PRO A 102 -6.21 -22.87 -17.82
C PRO A 102 -5.52 -23.11 -16.47
N ARG A 103 -6.27 -22.92 -15.39
CA ARG A 103 -5.83 -23.33 -14.05
C ARG A 103 -6.64 -24.53 -13.61
N THR A 104 -5.96 -25.64 -13.34
CA THR A 104 -6.52 -26.80 -12.64
C THR A 104 -6.81 -26.42 -11.20
N ARG A 105 -8.00 -25.90 -10.92
CA ARG A 105 -8.56 -25.78 -9.57
C ARG A 105 -9.93 -26.44 -9.57
N SER A 106 -10.20 -27.27 -8.58
CA SER A 106 -11.54 -27.84 -8.37
C SER A 106 -12.51 -26.69 -8.10
N VAL A 107 -13.36 -26.41 -9.08
CA VAL A 107 -14.43 -25.43 -8.99
C VAL A 107 -15.54 -26.05 -8.16
N ARG A 108 -15.83 -25.51 -6.98
CA ARG A 108 -17.16 -25.67 -6.37
C ARG A 108 -18.01 -24.53 -6.88
N GLU A 109 -18.96 -24.86 -7.75
CA GLU A 109 -19.98 -23.92 -8.19
C GLU A 109 -20.81 -23.48 -6.99
N PHE A 110 -20.75 -22.19 -6.68
CA PHE A 110 -21.79 -21.53 -5.91
C PHE A 110 -22.13 -20.24 -6.65
N SER A 111 -23.25 -20.29 -7.38
CA SER A 111 -24.03 -19.14 -7.84
C SER A 111 -23.24 -17.96 -8.46
N GLY A 112 -22.71 -18.17 -9.67
CA GLY A 112 -22.65 -17.15 -10.74
C GLY A 112 -21.92 -15.82 -10.52
N ILE A 113 -21.24 -15.58 -9.38
CA ILE A 113 -20.46 -14.36 -9.16
C ILE A 113 -19.13 -14.74 -8.51
N ILE A 114 -18.05 -14.69 -9.30
CA ILE A 114 -16.70 -14.94 -8.81
C ILE A 114 -16.20 -13.67 -8.11
N TYR A 115 -16.42 -13.55 -6.81
CA TYR A 115 -15.68 -12.59 -5.98
C TYR A 115 -14.34 -13.21 -5.58
N TYR A 116 -13.23 -12.60 -6.01
CA TYR A 116 -11.92 -12.89 -5.44
C TYR A 116 -11.81 -12.20 -4.07
N SER A 117 -12.17 -12.93 -3.02
CA SER A 117 -11.86 -12.52 -1.64
C SER A 117 -10.35 -12.67 -1.41
N PHE A 118 -9.63 -11.56 -1.31
CA PHE A 118 -8.25 -11.52 -0.84
C PHE A 118 -8.30 -11.45 0.71
N THR A 119 -8.32 -12.60 1.37
CA THR A 119 -8.00 -12.70 2.82
C THR A 119 -6.51 -12.92 3.01
#